data_AF-A0A0B8P5U4-F1
#
_entry.id   AF-A0A0B8P5U4-F1
#
_cell.length_a   1.000
_cell.length_b   1.000
_cell.length_c   1.000
_cell.angle_alpha   90.00
_cell.angle_beta   90.00
_cell.angle_gamma   90.00
#
_symmetry.space_group_name_H-M   'P 1'
#
loop_
_entity.id
_entity.type
_entity.pdbx_description
1 polymer ?
#
loop_
_entity_poly.entity_id
_entity_poly.type
_entity_poly.pdbx_seq_one_letter_code
_entity_poly.pdbx_strand_id
1 'polypeptide(L)'
;MSRGYGAKAPNYPLLVGNNTPTEHCGDEPKLIAQRTGALVMVDPVRSEAVKGLLEHDVQVVISDDGLQHYALKRDVEFIVIDGARRFGNEKLLPLGPLRESTERLAEVDFLITNGGEAEQGEFAMS
;
A
#
# COMPACT_ATOMS: atom_id res chain seq x y z
N MET A 1 7.17 -1.22 -2.93
CA MET A 1 6.67 -1.23 -4.32
C MET A 1 5.36 -0.46 -4.36
N SER A 2 5.04 0.19 -5.49
CA SER A 2 3.74 0.85 -5.69
C SER A 2 3.24 0.71 -7.14
N ARG A 3 1.96 0.99 -7.37
CA ARG A 3 1.35 1.03 -8.71
C ARG A 3 1.65 2.32 -9.47
N GLY A 4 1.90 3.42 -8.75
CA GLY A 4 2.03 4.75 -9.35
C GLY A 4 0.71 5.29 -9.91
N TYR A 5 -0.33 5.35 -9.06
CA TYR A 5 -1.67 5.76 -9.49
C TYR A 5 -1.65 7.12 -10.21
N GLY A 6 -2.26 7.18 -11.39
CA GLY A 6 -2.32 8.40 -12.21
C GLY A 6 -1.03 8.75 -12.97
N ALA A 7 0.09 8.07 -12.69
CA ALA A 7 1.36 8.31 -13.36
C ALA A 7 1.54 7.47 -14.62
N LYS A 8 2.38 7.95 -15.54
CA LYS A 8 2.77 7.21 -16.74
C LYS A 8 4.28 7.27 -16.91
N ALA A 9 4.96 6.22 -16.50
CA ALA A 9 6.38 6.07 -16.77
C ALA A 9 6.63 5.86 -18.27
N PRO A 10 7.76 6.35 -18.79
CA PRO A 10 8.18 6.05 -20.15
C PRO A 10 8.53 4.56 -20.33
N ASN A 11 9.04 3.91 -19.28
CA ASN A 11 9.37 2.48 -19.25
C ASN A 11 9.03 1.89 -17.88
N TYR A 12 8.67 0.62 -17.86
CA TYR A 12 8.40 -0.16 -16.65
C TYR A 12 9.26 -1.43 -16.63
N PRO A 13 9.62 -1.95 -15.44
CA PRO A 13 9.39 -1.33 -14.13
C PRO A 13 10.28 -0.09 -13.92
N LEU A 14 9.78 0.92 -13.21
CA LEU A 14 10.48 2.19 -12.99
C LEU A 14 11.02 2.29 -11.56
N LEU A 15 12.34 2.37 -11.42
CA LEU A 15 12.97 2.71 -10.13
C LEU A 15 12.85 4.22 -9.88
N VAL A 16 12.23 4.58 -8.76
CA VAL A 16 12.04 5.97 -8.36
C VAL A 16 13.33 6.51 -7.73
N GLY A 17 13.96 7.46 -8.40
CA GLY A 17 15.12 8.19 -7.90
C GLY A 17 14.80 9.66 -7.60
N ASN A 18 15.81 10.39 -7.11
CA ASN A 18 15.69 11.81 -6.75
C ASN A 18 15.26 12.69 -7.93
N ASN A 19 15.71 12.37 -9.14
CA ASN A 19 15.40 13.14 -10.35
C ASN A 19 14.22 12.56 -11.14
N THR A 20 13.60 11.46 -10.70
CA THR A 20 12.42 10.90 -11.38
C THR A 20 11.25 11.87 -11.29
N PRO A 21 10.70 12.35 -12.41
CA PRO A 21 9.55 13.24 -12.41
C PRO A 21 8.32 12.59 -11.76
N THR A 22 7.55 13.39 -11.01
CA THR A 22 6.30 12.95 -10.39
C THR A 22 5.29 12.44 -11.42
N GLU A 23 5.24 13.03 -12.61
CA GLU A 23 4.39 12.57 -13.72
C GLU A 23 4.66 11.12 -14.16
N HIS A 24 5.87 10.60 -13.90
CA HIS A 24 6.27 9.24 -14.27
C HIS A 24 6.09 8.23 -13.15
N CYS A 25 6.25 8.64 -11.88
CA CYS A 25 6.19 7.74 -10.74
C CYS A 25 4.98 7.92 -9.82
N GLY A 26 4.31 9.06 -9.86
CA GLY A 26 3.21 9.45 -8.99
C GLY A 26 3.69 10.18 -7.73
N ASP A 27 2.79 10.91 -7.10
CA ASP A 27 3.07 11.67 -5.87
C ASP A 27 3.45 10.75 -4.70
N GLU A 28 2.67 9.70 -4.48
CA GLU A 28 2.88 8.78 -3.34
C GLU A 28 4.21 8.03 -3.43
N PRO A 29 4.59 7.38 -4.56
CA PRO A 29 5.87 6.67 -4.63
C PRO A 29 7.07 7.61 -4.52
N LYS A 30 6.95 8.83 -5.05
CA LYS A 30 7.97 9.86 -4.90
C LYS A 30 8.16 10.27 -3.45
N LEU A 31 7.05 10.52 -2.74
CA LEU A 31 7.06 10.91 -1.34
C LEU A 31 7.64 9.82 -0.45
N ILE A 32 7.27 8.55 -0.68
CA ILE A 32 7.81 7.40 0.05
C ILE A 32 9.32 7.30 -0.15
N ALA A 33 9.79 7.37 -1.40
CA ALA A 33 11.22 7.31 -1.71
C ALA A 33 12.00 8.43 -1.01
N GLN A 34 11.48 9.66 -1.06
CA GLN A 34 12.12 10.84 -0.45
C GLN A 34 12.14 10.78 1.09
N ARG A 35 11.07 10.32 1.73
CA ARG A 35 10.96 10.30 3.19
C ARG A 35 11.73 9.14 3.83
N THR A 36 11.78 8.00 3.16
CA THR A 36 12.34 6.76 3.75
C THR A 36 13.73 6.45 3.24
N GLY A 37 14.12 6.94 2.06
CA GLY A 37 15.33 6.52 1.37
C GLY A 37 15.27 5.07 0.85
N ALA A 38 14.13 4.39 0.98
CA ALA A 38 13.97 3.02 0.50
C ALA A 38 13.90 2.96 -1.03
N LEU A 39 14.29 1.81 -1.59
CA LEU A 39 14.07 1.52 -3.00
C LEU A 39 12.57 1.42 -3.29
N VAL A 40 12.07 2.28 -4.18
CA VAL A 40 10.67 2.28 -4.60
C VAL A 40 10.62 1.96 -6.08
N MET A 41 10.04 0.80 -6.42
CA MET A 41 9.76 0.40 -7.79
C MET A 41 8.28 0.60 -8.10
N VAL A 42 8.00 1.21 -9.25
CA VAL A 42 6.66 1.48 -9.77
C VAL A 42 6.40 0.67 -11.02
N ASP A 43 5.27 -0.06 -11.04
CA ASP A 43 4.76 -0.77 -12.19
C ASP A 43 3.23 -0.97 -12.05
N PRO A 44 2.43 -0.77 -13.10
CA PRO A 44 1.00 -1.11 -13.09
C PRO A 44 0.75 -2.58 -12.70
N VAL A 45 1.65 -3.48 -13.07
CA VAL A 45 1.66 -4.90 -12.72
C VAL A 45 2.60 -5.10 -11.53
N ARG A 46 2.03 -5.25 -10.33
CA ARG A 46 2.82 -5.30 -9.07
C ARG A 46 3.90 -6.37 -9.06
N SER A 47 3.64 -7.55 -9.65
CA SER A 47 4.64 -8.62 -9.72
C SER A 47 5.88 -8.22 -10.51
N GLU A 48 5.75 -7.38 -11.54
CA GLU A 48 6.90 -6.89 -12.31
C GLU A 48 7.68 -5.84 -11.53
N ALA A 49 7.01 -4.98 -10.74
CA ALA A 49 7.69 -4.11 -9.79
C ALA A 49 8.48 -4.92 -8.73
N VAL A 50 7.91 -6.02 -8.23
CA VAL A 50 8.62 -6.90 -7.29
C VAL A 50 9.84 -7.54 -7.96
N LYS A 51 9.69 -8.12 -9.16
CA LYS A 51 10.81 -8.69 -9.92
C LYS A 51 11.93 -7.67 -10.13
N GLY A 52 11.60 -6.43 -10.49
CA GLY A 52 12.58 -5.36 -10.61
C GLY A 52 13.32 -5.04 -9.30
N LEU A 53 12.64 -5.16 -8.15
CA LEU A 53 13.29 -4.99 -6.84
C LEU A 53 14.21 -6.16 -6.47
N LEU A 54 13.93 -7.38 -6.96
CA LEU A 54 14.76 -8.57 -6.69
C LEU A 54 16.13 -8.52 -7.39
N GLU A 55 16.31 -7.65 -8.38
CA GLU A 55 17.63 -7.36 -8.96
C GLU A 55 18.54 -6.54 -8.02
N HIS A 56 18.00 -6.11 -6.88
CA HIS A 56 18.72 -5.42 -5.81
C HIS A 56 18.80 -6.29 -4.55
N ASP A 57 19.66 -5.92 -3.61
CA ASP A 57 19.81 -6.61 -2.31
C ASP A 57 18.64 -6.26 -1.35
N VAL A 58 17.44 -6.71 -1.70
CA VAL A 58 16.20 -6.48 -0.95
C VAL A 58 15.78 -7.75 -0.23
N GLN A 59 15.58 -7.64 1.08
CA GLN A 59 15.14 -8.75 1.93
C GLN A 59 13.63 -8.74 2.20
N VAL A 60 13.01 -7.55 2.13
CA VAL A 60 11.58 -7.35 2.43
C VAL A 60 11.00 -6.38 1.42
N VAL A 61 9.85 -6.74 0.84
CA VAL A 61 9.09 -5.86 -0.05
C VAL A 61 7.79 -5.47 0.62
N ILE A 62 7.58 -4.17 0.78
CA ILE A 62 6.32 -3.60 1.26
C ILE A 62 5.48 -3.21 0.03
N SER A 63 4.24 -3.68 -0.05
CA SER A 63 3.28 -3.22 -1.05
C SER A 63 2.44 -2.09 -0.50
N ASP A 64 2.54 -0.91 -1.12
CA ASP A 64 1.63 0.19 -0.86
C ASP A 64 0.25 -0.10 -1.49
N ASP A 65 -0.82 0.14 -0.72
CA ASP A 65 -2.21 -0.16 -1.06
C ASP A 65 -2.39 -1.56 -1.70
N GLY A 66 -1.81 -2.56 -1.05
CA GLY A 66 -1.64 -3.92 -1.60
C GLY A 66 -2.79 -4.89 -1.35
N LEU A 67 -3.67 -4.59 -0.40
CA LEU A 67 -4.66 -5.56 0.11
C LEU A 67 -5.62 -6.07 -0.96
N GLN A 68 -6.06 -5.18 -1.84
CA GLN A 68 -7.03 -5.51 -2.90
C GLN A 68 -6.37 -6.24 -4.10
N HIS A 69 -5.05 -6.39 -4.09
CA HIS A 69 -4.28 -6.94 -5.22
C HIS A 69 -4.01 -8.44 -5.01
N TYR A 70 -5.08 -9.22 -5.00
CA TYR A 70 -5.10 -10.67 -4.71
C TYR A 70 -4.08 -11.51 -5.50
N ALA A 71 -3.74 -11.12 -6.73
CA ALA A 71 -2.79 -11.83 -7.58
C ALA A 71 -1.33 -11.82 -7.07
N LEU A 72 -0.96 -10.86 -6.21
CA LEU A 72 0.37 -10.83 -5.58
C LEU A 72 0.29 -11.56 -4.24
N LYS A 73 1.00 -12.68 -4.09
CA LYS A 73 1.10 -13.36 -2.81
C LYS A 73 1.74 -12.42 -1.77
N ARG A 74 1.16 -12.38 -0.58
CA ARG A 74 1.65 -11.66 0.59
C ARG A 74 1.88 -12.66 1.71
N ASP A 75 3.00 -12.55 2.40
CA ASP A 75 3.31 -13.40 3.56
C ASP A 75 2.79 -12.78 4.87
N VAL A 76 2.61 -11.45 4.90
CA VAL A 76 2.05 -10.71 6.04
C VAL A 76 1.16 -9.57 5.53
N GLU A 77 0.02 -9.37 6.17
CA GLU A 77 -0.97 -8.35 5.82
C GLU A 77 -1.30 -7.43 7.00
N PHE A 78 -1.37 -6.13 6.69
CA PHE A 78 -1.72 -5.08 7.64
C PHE A 78 -2.94 -4.32 7.12
N ILE A 79 -4.01 -4.25 7.92
CA ILE A 79 -5.13 -3.34 7.67
C ILE A 79 -4.94 -2.10 8.53
N VAL A 80 -5.07 -0.93 7.92
CA VAL A 80 -5.11 0.35 8.63
C VAL A 80 -6.56 0.81 8.76
N ILE A 81 -7.03 0.95 9.99
CA ILE A 81 -8.36 1.42 10.36
C ILE A 81 -8.26 2.87 10.79
N ASP A 82 -9.14 3.74 10.29
CA ASP A 82 -9.29 5.09 10.82
C ASP A 82 -9.97 5.02 12.19
N GLY A 83 -9.27 5.37 13.27
CA GLY A 83 -9.81 5.18 14.63
C GLY A 83 -10.92 6.14 15.01
N ALA A 84 -11.11 7.25 14.28
CA ALA A 84 -12.21 8.18 14.53
C ALA A 84 -13.47 7.79 13.73
N ARG A 85 -13.30 7.44 12.45
CA ARG A 85 -14.41 7.12 11.54
C ARG A 85 -14.84 5.65 11.61
N ARG A 86 -13.94 4.76 12.02
CA ARG A 86 -14.11 3.30 12.03
C ARG A 86 -14.67 2.84 10.68
N PHE A 87 -15.73 2.03 10.65
CA PHE A 87 -16.28 1.41 9.44
C PHE A 87 -17.48 2.15 8.81
N GLY A 88 -17.84 3.33 9.32
CA GLY A 88 -18.96 4.12 8.81
C GLY A 88 -20.31 3.40 8.92
N ASN A 89 -21.00 3.21 7.81
CA ASN A 89 -22.30 2.49 7.78
C ASN A 89 -22.17 1.00 7.44
N GLU A 90 -20.93 0.47 7.43
CA GLU A 90 -20.59 -0.93 7.17
C GLU A 90 -21.04 -1.48 5.80
N LYS A 91 -21.43 -0.61 4.87
CA LYS A 91 -21.80 -1.01 3.51
C LYS A 91 -20.62 -0.87 2.56
N LEU A 92 -20.58 -1.77 1.60
CA LEU A 92 -19.66 -1.69 0.47
C LEU A 92 -19.99 -0.50 -0.44
N LEU A 93 -18.98 0.00 -1.14
CA LEU A 93 -19.17 0.96 -2.23
C LEU A 93 -20.16 0.41 -3.28
N PRO A 94 -21.08 1.24 -3.82
CA PRO A 94 -21.23 2.68 -3.55
C PRO A 94 -22.16 3.02 -2.37
N LEU A 95 -22.75 2.04 -1.69
CA LEU A 95 -23.73 2.25 -0.61
C LEU A 95 -23.09 2.69 0.72
N GLY A 96 -21.79 2.48 0.87
CA GLY A 96 -21.00 2.88 2.03
C GLY A 96 -19.52 3.04 1.68
N PRO A 97 -18.67 3.36 2.67
CA PRO A 97 -17.26 3.70 2.44
C PRO A 97 -16.35 2.48 2.24
N LEU A 98 -16.83 1.27 2.55
CA LEU A 98 -15.98 0.09 2.57
C LEU A 98 -15.70 -0.41 1.15
N ARG A 99 -14.46 -0.79 0.89
CA ARG A 99 -14.10 -1.47 -0.36
C ARG A 99 -14.26 -2.99 -0.25
N GLU A 100 -14.19 -3.52 0.96
CA GLU A 100 -14.27 -4.94 1.30
C GLU A 100 -15.03 -5.10 2.62
N SER A 101 -15.61 -6.28 2.86
CA SER A 101 -16.39 -6.57 4.06
C SER A 101 -15.50 -6.48 5.32
N THR A 102 -16.08 -6.09 6.45
CA THR A 102 -15.40 -6.13 7.76
C THR A 102 -15.03 -7.54 8.20
N GLU A 103 -15.62 -8.58 7.59
CA GLU A 103 -15.20 -9.97 7.79
C GLU A 103 -13.71 -10.19 7.46
N ARG A 104 -13.15 -9.41 6.54
CA ARG A 104 -11.73 -9.48 6.15
C ARG A 104 -10.77 -9.16 7.31
N LEU A 105 -11.24 -8.44 8.33
CA LEU A 105 -10.45 -8.12 9.53
C LEU A 105 -10.01 -9.37 10.29
N ALA A 106 -10.77 -10.47 10.19
CA ALA A 106 -10.46 -11.73 10.87
C ALA A 106 -9.39 -12.57 10.13
N GLU A 107 -9.02 -12.18 8.92
CA GLU A 107 -8.14 -12.96 8.04
C GLU A 107 -6.75 -12.34 7.85
N VAL A 108 -6.52 -11.14 8.36
CA VAL A 108 -5.23 -10.45 8.26
C VAL A 108 -4.40 -10.63 9.54
N ASP A 109 -3.09 -10.44 9.43
CA ASP A 109 -2.18 -10.64 10.55
C ASP A 109 -2.24 -9.50 11.58
N PHE A 110 -2.44 -8.26 11.11
CA PHE A 110 -2.37 -7.08 11.97
C PHE A 110 -3.45 -6.04 11.63
N LEU A 111 -4.09 -5.53 12.68
CA LEU A 111 -5.00 -4.39 12.63
C LEU A 111 -4.31 -3.17 13.25
N ILE A 112 -4.15 -2.11 12.48
CA ILE A 112 -3.47 -0.88 12.89
C ILE A 112 -4.49 0.26 12.93
N THR A 113 -4.63 0.92 14.08
CA THR A 113 -5.56 2.03 14.25
C THR A 113 -4.84 3.36 14.11
N ASN A 114 -5.18 4.11 13.07
CA ASN A 114 -4.62 5.42 12.76
C ASN A 114 -5.49 6.53 13.33
N GLY A 115 -4.98 7.22 14.35
CA GLY A 115 -5.72 8.20 15.14
C GLY A 115 -6.81 7.56 16.02
N GLY A 116 -7.44 8.36 16.89
CA GLY A 116 -8.47 7.86 17.81
C GLY A 116 -7.93 6.91 18.89
N GLU A 117 -8.80 6.05 19.42
CA GLU A 117 -8.45 5.01 20.38
C GLU A 117 -8.45 3.63 19.70
N ALA A 118 -7.39 2.85 19.92
CA ALA A 118 -7.31 1.48 19.43
C ALA A 118 -8.22 0.56 20.26
N GLU A 119 -8.96 -0.32 19.58
CA GLU A 119 -9.77 -1.34 20.24
C GLU A 119 -8.93 -2.58 20.61
N GLN A 120 -9.54 -3.51 21.34
CA GLN A 120 -8.86 -4.74 21.75
C GLN A 120 -8.42 -5.55 20.52
N GLY A 121 -7.13 -5.89 20.47
CA GLY A 121 -6.54 -6.62 19.34
C GLY A 121 -5.98 -5.74 18.23
N GLU A 122 -6.10 -4.41 18.36
CA GLU A 122 -5.53 -3.44 17.43
C GLU A 122 -4.25 -2.79 17.99
N PHE A 123 -3.34 -2.41 17.10
CA PHE A 123 -2.15 -1.63 17.43
C PHE A 123 -2.40 -0.16 17.11
N ALA A 124 -2.19 0.74 18.09
CA ALA A 124 -2.27 2.17 17.85
C ALA A 124 -1.07 2.67 17.02
N MET A 125 -1.32 3.48 16.00
CA MET A 125 -0.30 4.24 15.28
C MET A 125 0.10 5.46 16.14
N SER A 126 1.34 5.48 16.62
CA SER A 126 1.91 6.54 17.48
C SER A 126 2.61 7.65 16.71
#